data_AF-A0A1N6HR06-F1
#
_entry.id   AF-A0A1N6HR06-F1
#
_cell.length_a   1.000
_cell.length_b   1.000
_cell.length_c   1.000
_cell.angle_alpha   90.00
_cell.angle_beta   90.00
_cell.angle_gamma   90.00
#
_symmetry.space_group_name_H-M   'P 1'
#
loop_
_entity.id
_entity.type
_entity.pdbx_description
1 polymer ?
#
loop_
_entity_poly.entity_id
_entity_poly.type
_entity_poly.pdbx_seq_one_letter_code
_entity_poly.pdbx_strand_id
1 'polypeptide(L)'
;MSNNSNNSFLAFLVGAGVGAALGILFAPDAGENTRDRLTFKLSKYKKELEDLISELVEGKETHFNEAKTEGKRVISEAKDKAENLLNDVNKLIDQINQGDN
;
A
#
# COMPACT_ATOMS: atom_id res chain seq x y z
N MET A 1 -19.59 -49.42 -30.35
CA MET A 1 -18.78 -48.31 -29.80
C MET A 1 -19.09 -48.18 -28.31
N SER A 2 -18.30 -48.74 -27.39
CA SER A 2 -18.63 -48.75 -25.94
C SER A 2 -17.47 -48.37 -24.99
N ASN A 3 -16.22 -48.28 -25.45
CA ASN A 3 -15.06 -48.08 -24.55
C ASN A 3 -14.54 -46.63 -24.51
N ASN A 4 -15.19 -45.70 -25.24
CA ASN A 4 -14.74 -44.31 -25.35
C ASN A 4 -15.29 -43.40 -24.22
N SER A 5 -16.37 -43.82 -23.54
CA SER A 5 -17.00 -43.03 -22.47
C SER A 5 -16.11 -42.90 -21.23
N ASN A 6 -15.46 -43.99 -20.81
CA ASN A 6 -14.54 -43.97 -19.66
C ASN A 6 -13.31 -43.11 -19.92
N ASN A 7 -12.78 -43.14 -21.14
CA ASN A 7 -11.61 -42.33 -21.51
C ASN A 7 -11.94 -40.83 -21.57
N SER A 8 -13.12 -40.47 -22.08
CA SER A 8 -13.59 -39.09 -22.07
C SER A 8 -13.85 -38.56 -20.66
N PHE A 9 -14.36 -39.40 -19.75
CA PHE A 9 -14.58 -39.01 -18.36
C PHE A 9 -13.26 -38.76 -17.62
N LEU A 10 -12.25 -39.62 -17.82
CA LEU A 10 -10.92 -39.42 -17.28
C LEU A 10 -10.25 -38.15 -17.83
N ALA A 11 -10.36 -37.89 -19.14
CA ALA A 11 -9.86 -36.66 -19.74
C ALA A 11 -10.53 -35.40 -19.17
N PHE A 12 -11.83 -35.46 -18.89
CA PHE A 12 -12.55 -34.38 -18.22
C PHE A 12 -12.05 -34.15 -16.79
N LEU A 13 -11.87 -35.19 -15.99
CA LEU A 13 -11.35 -35.06 -14.62
C LEU A 13 -9.93 -34.47 -14.60
N VAL A 14 -9.07 -34.88 -15.53
CA VAL A 14 -7.73 -34.32 -15.67
C VAL A 14 -7.80 -32.85 -16.07
N GLY A 15 -8.63 -32.50 -17.07
CA GLY A 15 -8.82 -31.12 -17.49
C GLY A 15 -9.42 -30.23 -16.40
N ALA A 16 -10.41 -30.73 -15.66
CA ALA A 16 -11.04 -30.05 -14.54
C ALA A 16 -10.05 -29.85 -13.38
N GLY A 17 -9.23 -30.86 -13.07
CA GLY A 17 -8.20 -30.75 -12.04
C GLY A 17 -7.15 -29.69 -12.37
N VAL A 18 -6.66 -29.67 -13.61
CA VAL A 18 -5.71 -28.65 -14.09
C VAL A 18 -6.35 -27.27 -14.10
N GLY A 19 -7.60 -27.15 -14.57
CA GLY A 19 -8.34 -25.89 -14.58
C GLY A 19 -8.59 -25.33 -13.18
N ALA A 20 -8.96 -26.19 -12.22
CA ALA A 20 -9.17 -25.79 -10.83
C ALA A 20 -7.85 -25.36 -10.16
N ALA A 21 -6.76 -26.07 -10.40
CA ALA A 21 -5.45 -25.70 -9.87
C ALA A 21 -5.00 -24.32 -10.36
N LEU A 22 -5.15 -24.05 -11.67
CA LEU A 22 -4.86 -22.74 -12.25
C LEU A 22 -5.81 -21.66 -11.74
N GLY A 23 -7.10 -21.98 -11.58
CA GLY A 23 -8.10 -21.05 -11.05
C GLY A 23 -7.81 -20.63 -9.60
N ILE A 24 -7.35 -21.55 -8.76
CA ILE A 24 -6.93 -21.25 -7.39
C ILE A 24 -5.64 -20.43 -7.36
N LEU A 25 -4.64 -20.78 -8.18
CA LEU A 25 -3.37 -20.05 -8.22
C LEU A 25 -3.53 -18.60 -8.71
N PHE A 26 -4.46 -18.38 -9.65
CA PHE A 26 -4.75 -17.06 -10.18
C PHE A 26 -5.79 -16.29 -9.34
N ALA A 27 -6.38 -16.95 -8.33
CA ALA A 27 -7.38 -16.29 -7.49
C ALA A 27 -6.72 -15.12 -6.73
N PRO A 28 -7.34 -13.93 -6.75
CA PRO A 28 -6.86 -12.81 -5.98
C PRO A 28 -7.02 -13.09 -4.47
N ASP A 29 -6.14 -12.50 -3.66
CA ASP A 29 -6.27 -12.51 -2.20
C ASP A 29 -7.58 -11.85 -1.75
N ALA A 30 -8.06 -12.22 -0.56
CA ALA A 30 -9.21 -11.56 0.05
C ALA A 30 -8.98 -10.03 0.16
N GLY A 31 -10.04 -9.26 -0.12
CA GLY A 31 -9.99 -7.79 -0.08
C GLY A 31 -9.55 -7.25 1.28
N GLU A 32 -10.02 -7.88 2.37
CA GLU A 32 -9.61 -7.59 3.76
C GLU A 32 -8.08 -7.66 3.93
N ASN A 33 -7.47 -8.80 3.56
CA ASN A 33 -6.01 -8.97 3.63
C ASN A 33 -5.25 -7.93 2.81
N THR A 34 -5.77 -7.53 1.65
CA THR A 34 -5.13 -6.51 0.81
C THR A 34 -5.23 -5.13 1.44
N ARG A 35 -6.39 -4.77 2.01
CA ARG A 35 -6.63 -3.50 2.71
C ARG A 35 -5.77 -3.40 3.96
N ASP A 36 -5.71 -4.45 4.77
CA ASP A 36 -4.85 -4.50 5.97
C ASP A 36 -3.37 -4.30 5.63
N ARG A 37 -2.88 -5.02 4.62
CA ARG A 37 -1.49 -4.87 4.14
C ARG A 37 -1.22 -3.46 3.62
N LEU A 38 -2.19 -2.83 2.96
CA LEU A 38 -2.07 -1.48 2.42
C LEU A 38 -2.06 -0.43 3.55
N THR A 39 -3.01 -0.51 4.47
CA THR A 39 -3.11 0.36 5.66
C THR A 39 -1.86 0.27 6.52
N PHE A 40 -1.31 -0.94 6.70
CA PHE A 40 -0.05 -1.14 7.42
C PHE A 40 1.14 -0.42 6.74
N LYS A 41 1.26 -0.51 5.41
CA LYS A 41 2.33 0.17 4.67
C LYS A 41 2.18 1.69 4.71
N LEU A 42 0.96 2.19 4.54
CA LEU A 42 0.67 3.63 4.58
C LEU A 42 0.94 4.23 5.96
N SER A 43 0.51 3.56 7.04
CA SER A 43 0.79 4.01 8.41
C SER A 43 2.28 4.00 8.73
N LYS A 44 3.04 3.03 8.21
CA LYS A 44 4.51 3.01 8.35
C LYS A 44 5.15 4.21 7.67
N TYR A 45 4.81 4.50 6.41
CA TYR A 45 5.37 5.65 5.69
C TYR A 45 4.95 6.99 6.29
N LYS A 46 3.72 7.08 6.81
CA LYS A 46 3.26 8.24 7.58
C LYS A 46 4.20 8.50 8.76
N LYS A 47 4.52 7.46 9.53
CA LYS A 47 5.41 7.58 10.69
C LYS A 47 6.84 7.99 10.29
N GLU A 48 7.40 7.37 9.26
CA GLU A 48 8.72 7.75 8.73
C GLU A 48 8.75 9.22 8.27
N LEU A 49 7.67 9.72 7.66
CA LEU A 49 7.53 11.13 7.30
C LEU A 49 7.42 12.03 8.52
N GLU A 50 6.63 11.67 9.52
CA GLU A 50 6.51 12.42 10.78
C GLU A 50 7.87 12.52 11.50
N ASP A 51 8.61 11.40 11.58
CA ASP A 51 9.95 11.35 12.18
C ASP A 51 10.92 12.26 11.41
N LEU A 52 10.91 12.22 10.07
CA LEU A 52 11.77 13.08 9.24
C LEU A 52 11.42 14.57 9.42
N ILE A 53 10.13 14.92 9.46
CA ILE A 53 9.69 16.29 9.71
C ILE A 53 10.17 16.74 11.10
N SER A 54 10.04 15.88 12.11
CA SER A 54 10.50 16.16 13.48
C SER A 54 12.01 16.40 13.51
N GLU A 55 12.80 15.54 12.84
CA GLU A 55 14.25 15.68 12.73
C GLU A 55 14.67 16.97 12.00
N LEU A 56 13.96 17.35 10.92
CA LEU A 56 14.21 18.63 10.24
C LEU A 56 13.90 19.84 11.13
N VAL A 57 12.89 19.74 12.00
CA VAL A 57 12.50 20.81 12.93
C VAL A 57 13.47 20.89 14.11
N GLU A 58 13.91 19.76 14.66
CA GLU A 58 14.79 19.67 15.84
C GLU A 58 16.28 19.83 15.50
N GLY A 59 16.75 19.24 14.39
CA GLY A 59 18.13 19.37 13.89
C GLY A 59 18.53 20.80 13.48
N LYS A 60 17.58 21.73 13.57
CA LYS A 60 17.73 23.17 13.34
C LYS A 60 18.55 23.89 14.43
N GLU A 61 18.69 23.31 15.63
CA GLU A 61 19.41 23.98 16.72
C GLU A 61 20.96 23.94 16.58
N THR A 62 21.54 23.10 15.71
CA THR A 62 22.99 22.86 15.76
C THR A 62 23.82 23.36 14.57
N HIS A 63 23.28 23.56 13.34
CA HIS A 63 24.17 23.78 12.16
C HIS A 63 23.78 24.81 11.08
N PHE A 64 22.76 25.65 11.24
CA PHE A 64 22.45 26.69 10.22
C PHE A 64 22.94 28.08 10.62
N ASN A 65 24.25 28.32 10.48
CA ASN A 65 24.80 29.68 10.51
C ASN A 65 24.77 30.31 9.09
N GLU A 66 24.29 31.55 9.02
CA GLU A 66 24.36 32.54 7.91
C GLU A 66 23.38 32.55 6.70
N ALA A 67 22.66 31.49 6.29
CA ALA A 67 21.68 31.56 5.17
C ALA A 67 20.20 31.81 5.59
N LYS A 68 19.98 32.71 6.56
CA LYS A 68 18.80 32.76 7.45
C LYS A 68 17.40 32.94 6.84
N THR A 69 17.22 33.52 5.65
CA THR A 69 15.88 33.89 5.16
C THR A 69 15.36 32.91 4.10
N GLU A 70 16.16 32.61 3.08
CA GLU A 70 15.76 31.66 2.02
C GLU A 70 15.70 30.21 2.54
N GLY A 71 16.63 29.80 3.41
CA GLY A 71 16.58 28.47 4.02
C GLY A 71 15.33 28.26 4.87
N LYS A 72 14.92 29.27 5.65
CA LYS A 72 13.68 29.20 6.44
C LYS A 72 12.43 29.11 5.55
N ARG A 73 12.40 29.82 4.42
CA ARG A 73 11.29 29.77 3.47
C ARG A 73 11.17 28.39 2.83
N VAL A 74 12.27 27.83 2.32
CA VAL A 74 12.28 26.50 1.70
C VAL A 74 11.90 25.40 2.71
N ILE A 75 12.38 25.50 3.95
CA ILE A 75 12.00 24.55 5.02
C ILE A 75 10.52 24.70 5.36
N SER A 76 9.98 25.92 5.44
CA SER A 76 8.56 26.16 5.68
C SER A 76 7.70 25.56 4.56
N GLU A 77 8.06 25.80 3.30
CA GLU A 77 7.35 25.25 2.15
C GLU A 77 7.41 23.72 2.10
N ALA A 78 8.55 23.12 2.48
CA ALA A 78 8.69 21.68 2.58
C ALA A 78 7.81 21.09 3.70
N LYS A 79 7.76 21.76 4.86
CA LYS A 79 6.89 21.40 5.99
C LYS A 79 5.42 21.46 5.58
N ASP A 80 4.99 22.55 4.96
CA ASP A 80 3.59 22.72 4.52
C ASP A 80 3.19 21.68 3.48
N LYS A 81 4.08 21.35 2.53
CA LYS A 81 3.84 20.26 1.56
C LYS A 81 3.78 18.88 2.23
N ALA A 82 4.61 18.64 3.23
CA ALA A 82 4.62 17.37 3.96
C ALA A 82 3.35 17.21 4.83
N GLU A 83 2.87 18.27 5.47
CA GLU A 83 1.61 18.26 6.21
C GLU A 83 0.40 17.98 5.30
N ASN A 84 0.37 18.58 4.11
CA ASN A 84 -0.65 18.28 3.12
C ASN A 84 -0.60 16.80 2.69
N LEU A 85 0.61 16.26 2.46
CA LEU A 85 0.77 14.83 2.13
C LEU A 85 0.30 13.92 3.27
N LEU A 86 0.60 14.25 4.52
CA LEU A 86 0.11 13.50 5.70
C LEU A 86 -1.42 13.50 5.77
N ASN A 87 -2.04 14.64 5.48
CA ASN A 87 -3.51 14.74 5.42
C ASN A 87 -4.09 13.88 4.30
N ASP A 88 -3.47 13.84 3.13
CA ASP A 88 -3.92 13.00 2.02
C ASP A 88 -3.73 11.50 2.31
N VAL A 89 -2.64 11.12 3.00
CA VAL A 89 -2.45 9.75 3.49
C VAL A 89 -3.51 9.36 4.52
N ASN A 90 -3.85 10.25 5.46
CA ASN A 90 -4.92 9.99 6.43
C ASN A 90 -6.26 9.77 5.72
N LYS A 91 -6.64 10.65 4.78
CA LYS A 91 -7.86 10.48 3.97
C LYS A 91 -7.86 9.18 3.17
N LEU A 92 -6.72 8.78 2.62
CA LEU A 92 -6.60 7.53 1.88
C LEU A 92 -6.80 6.31 2.78
N ILE A 93 -6.19 6.31 3.98
CA ILE A 93 -6.41 5.26 4.98
C ILE A 93 -7.88 5.21 5.39
N ASP A 94 -8.51 6.37 5.61
CA ASP A 94 -9.93 6.44 5.97
C ASP A 94 -10.83 5.91 4.85
N GLN A 95 -10.55 6.23 3.58
CA GLN A 95 -11.29 5.69 2.44
C GLN A 95 -11.10 4.18 2.28
N ILE A 96 -9.86 3.68 2.48
CA ILE A 96 -9.56 2.25 2.47
C ILE A 96 -10.28 1.55 3.61
N ASN A 97 -10.55 2.20 4.74
CA ASN A 97 -11.29 1.60 5.86
C ASN A 97 -12.82 1.78 5.73
N GLN A 98 -13.29 2.84 5.08
CA GLN A 98 -14.73 3.18 4.94
C GLN A 98 -15.44 2.57 3.74
N GLY A 99 -14.74 1.98 2.77
CA GLY A 99 -15.35 1.23 1.66
C GLY A 99 -16.17 -0.01 2.06
N ASP A 100 -16.49 -0.16 3.35
CA ASP A 100 -17.29 -1.21 3.99
C ASP A 100 -18.75 -0.80 4.30
N ASN A 101 -19.27 0.28 3.69
CA ASN A 101 -20.71 0.63 3.72
C ASN A 101 -21.34 0.59 2.32
#